data_AF-A0A6A3YY67-F1
#
_entry.id   AF-A0A6A3YY67-F1
#
_cell.length_a   1.000
_cell.length_b   1.000
_cell.length_c   1.000
_cell.angle_alpha   90.00
_cell.angle_beta   90.00
_cell.angle_gamma   90.00
#
_symmetry.space_group_name_H-M   'P 1'
#
loop_
_entity.id
_entity.type
_entity.pdbx_description
1 polymer ?
#
loop_
_entity_poly.entity_id
_entity_poly.type
_entity_poly.pdbx_seq_one_letter_code
_entity_poly.pdbx_strand_id
1 'polypeptide(L)'
;MELPVEYVKSVLTKTQFDQYQRYVSERDPKTSTLKSDQDYAAVVRKNKGKQCPVCGIGVVKVAGCHAMRCSLGHGFCWNCLQSICTCGRIYQYN
;
A
#
# COMPACT_ATOMS: atom_id res chain seq x y z
N MET A 1 14.40 -13.03 -2.85
CA MET A 1 14.03 -13.69 -4.10
C MET A 1 12.54 -13.88 -4.09
N GLU A 2 11.84 -13.31 -5.07
CA GLU A 2 10.39 -13.47 -5.20
C GLU A 2 10.12 -14.64 -6.12
N LEU A 3 9.28 -15.58 -5.67
CA LEU A 3 8.89 -16.73 -6.45
C LEU A 3 7.58 -16.42 -7.16
N PRO A 4 7.49 -16.59 -8.49
CA PRO A 4 6.23 -16.45 -9.21
C PRO A 4 5.16 -17.37 -8.64
N VAL A 5 3.92 -16.90 -8.55
CA VAL A 5 2.80 -17.70 -8.02
C VAL A 5 2.58 -19.00 -8.81
N GLU A 6 2.83 -18.97 -10.12
CA GLU A 6 2.75 -20.16 -10.98
C GLU A 6 3.81 -21.20 -10.63
N TYR A 7 5.02 -20.76 -10.26
CA TYR A 7 6.05 -21.68 -9.78
C TYR A 7 5.64 -22.29 -8.43
N VAL A 8 5.15 -21.47 -7.50
CA VAL A 8 4.67 -21.95 -6.19
C VAL A 8 3.54 -22.98 -6.36
N LYS A 9 2.60 -22.73 -7.27
CA LYS A 9 1.51 -23.64 -7.60
C LYS A 9 2.00 -24.97 -8.21
N SER A 10 3.08 -24.93 -9.00
CA SER A 10 3.64 -26.12 -9.64
C SER A 10 4.35 -27.07 -8.68
N VAL A 11 4.88 -26.56 -7.56
CA VAL A 11 5.66 -27.35 -6.59
C VAL A 11 4.87 -27.76 -5.35
N LEU A 12 3.75 -27.09 -5.05
CA LEU A 12 2.91 -27.38 -3.90
C LEU A 12 1.75 -28.29 -4.26
N THR A 13 1.35 -29.15 -3.33
CA THR A 13 0.05 -29.83 -3.40
C THR A 13 -1.09 -28.84 -3.25
N LYS A 14 -2.30 -29.21 -3.68
CA LYS A 14 -3.48 -28.34 -3.57
C LYS A 14 -3.68 -27.78 -2.15
N THR A 15 -3.64 -28.64 -1.14
CA THR A 15 -3.81 -28.23 0.26
C THR A 15 -2.73 -27.26 0.73
N GLN A 16 -1.48 -27.48 0.33
CA GLN A 16 -0.37 -26.58 0.67
C GLN A 16 -0.49 -25.25 -0.06
N PHE A 17 -0.95 -25.26 -1.32
CA PHE A 17 -1.19 -24.05 -2.07
C PHE A 17 -2.32 -23.22 -1.47
N ASP A 18 -3.42 -23.85 -1.05
CA ASP A 18 -4.54 -23.17 -0.37
C ASP A 18 -4.07 -22.53 0.95
N GLN A 19 -3.26 -23.24 1.73
CA GLN A 19 -2.64 -22.70 2.95
C GLN A 19 -1.70 -21.52 2.65
N TYR A 20 -0.89 -21.63 1.60
CA TYR A 20 -0.01 -20.56 1.13
C TYR A 20 -0.83 -19.32 0.71
N GLN A 21 -1.89 -19.50 -0.08
CA GLN A 21 -2.76 -18.40 -0.50
C GLN A 21 -3.41 -17.70 0.69
N ARG A 22 -3.91 -18.48 1.67
CA ARG A 22 -4.46 -17.91 2.90
C ARG A 22 -3.42 -17.09 3.66
N TYR A 23 -2.24 -17.65 3.90
CA TYR A 23 -1.14 -16.95 4.57
C TYR A 23 -0.76 -15.65 3.86
N VAL A 24 -0.64 -15.67 2.53
CA VAL A 24 -0.34 -14.46 1.73
C VAL A 24 -1.47 -13.43 1.82
N SER A 25 -2.74 -13.86 1.79
CA SER A 25 -3.89 -12.96 1.86
C SER A 25 -4.09 -12.31 3.23
N GLU A 26 -3.71 -13.00 4.30
CA GLU A 26 -3.83 -12.52 5.69
C GLU A 26 -2.65 -11.63 6.11
N ARG A 27 -1.53 -11.67 5.37
CA ARG A 27 -0.35 -10.86 5.67
C ARG A 27 -0.64 -9.38 5.44
N ASP A 28 -0.32 -8.54 6.43
CA ASP A 28 -0.41 -7.07 6.29
C ASP A 28 0.56 -6.58 5.19
N PRO A 29 0.05 -6.00 4.08
CA PRO A 29 0.87 -5.48 2.99
C PRO A 29 1.90 -4.45 3.46
N LYS A 30 1.64 -3.73 4.55
CA LYS A 30 2.57 -2.73 5.13
C LYS A 30 3.83 -3.36 5.73
N THR A 31 3.75 -4.63 6.09
CA THR A 31 4.87 -5.42 6.64
C THR A 31 5.58 -6.24 5.55
N SER A 32 5.24 -6.00 4.29
CA SER A 32 5.92 -6.65 3.19
C SER A 32 7.37 -6.19 3.11
N THR A 33 8.27 -7.17 3.09
CA THR A 33 9.71 -6.99 2.91
C THR A 33 10.14 -7.38 1.49
N LEU A 34 9.18 -7.50 0.57
CA LEU A 34 9.44 -7.86 -0.82
C LEU A 34 10.22 -6.76 -1.54
N LYS A 35 11.12 -7.17 -2.43
CA LYS A 35 12.00 -6.25 -3.16
C LYS A 35 11.19 -5.46 -4.19
N SER A 36 10.22 -6.09 -4.84
CA SER A 36 9.29 -5.46 -5.76
C SER A 36 8.48 -4.35 -5.08
N ASP A 37 8.00 -4.56 -3.85
CA ASP A 37 7.28 -3.54 -3.08
C ASP A 37 8.17 -2.33 -2.75
N GLN A 38 9.44 -2.57 -2.39
CA GLN A 38 10.41 -1.52 -2.13
C GLN A 38 10.72 -0.71 -3.40
N ASP A 39 10.90 -1.40 -4.52
CA ASP A 39 11.19 -0.79 -5.82
C ASP A 39 9.98 0.01 -6.33
N TYR A 40 8.76 -0.52 -6.16
CA TYR A 40 7.52 0.20 -6.44
C TYR A 40 7.41 1.48 -5.58
N ALA A 41 7.65 1.37 -4.27
CA ALA A 41 7.64 2.53 -3.38
C ALA A 41 8.71 3.57 -3.78
N ALA A 42 9.87 3.14 -4.28
CA ALA A 42 10.91 4.03 -4.79
C ALA A 42 10.45 4.79 -6.04
N VAL A 43 9.77 4.12 -6.98
CA VAL A 43 9.18 4.75 -8.17
C VAL A 43 8.13 5.78 -7.78
N VAL A 44 7.24 5.45 -6.84
CA VAL A 44 6.23 6.40 -6.34
C VAL A 44 6.89 7.65 -5.74
N ARG A 45 7.92 7.48 -4.89
CA ARG A 45 8.67 8.60 -4.31
C ARG A 45 9.38 9.44 -5.36
N LYS A 46 10.00 8.81 -6.38
CA LYS A 46 10.68 9.52 -7.49
C LYS A 46 9.72 10.44 -8.25
N ASN A 47 8.46 10.05 -8.36
CA ASN A 47 7.40 10.84 -8.99
C ASN A 47 6.72 11.84 -8.04
N LYS A 48 7.32 12.13 -6.87
CA LYS A 48 6.73 12.98 -5.80
C LYS A 48 5.35 12.51 -5.33
N GLY A 49 5.06 11.22 -5.53
CA GLY A 49 3.84 10.57 -5.08
C GLY A 49 3.94 10.08 -3.64
N LYS A 50 2.79 9.72 -3.08
CA LYS A 50 2.67 9.05 -1.78
C LYS A 50 1.78 7.82 -1.92
N GLN A 51 2.06 6.77 -1.15
CA GLN A 51 1.25 5.55 -1.19
C GLN A 51 0.00 5.70 -0.34
N CYS A 52 -1.12 5.17 -0.85
CA CYS A 52 -2.36 5.08 -0.11
C CYS A 52 -2.15 4.22 1.17
N PRO A 53 -2.56 4.69 2.35
CA PRO A 53 -2.33 3.96 3.61
C PRO A 53 -3.21 2.72 3.80
N VAL A 54 -4.13 2.47 2.88
CA VAL A 54 -5.02 1.30 2.91
C VAL A 54 -4.55 0.24 1.92
N CYS A 55 -4.36 0.60 0.65
CA CYS A 55 -4.06 -0.35 -0.43
C CYS A 55 -2.64 -0.27 -1.01
N GLY A 56 -1.81 0.70 -0.61
CA GLY A 56 -0.42 0.82 -1.07
C GLY A 56 -0.21 1.42 -2.46
N ILE A 57 -1.26 1.63 -3.27
CA ILE A 57 -1.14 2.27 -4.60
C ILE A 57 -0.55 3.68 -4.48
N GLY A 58 0.39 4.01 -5.36
CA GLY A 58 0.97 5.34 -5.50
C GLY A 58 -0.04 6.36 -6.03
N VAL A 59 -0.18 7.48 -5.32
CA VAL A 59 -1.02 8.62 -5.69
C VAL A 59 -0.12 9.84 -5.86
N VAL A 60 -0.27 10.55 -6.97
CA VAL A 60 0.43 11.81 -7.24
C VAL A 60 -0.55 12.97 -7.10
N LYS A 61 -0.11 14.04 -6.45
CA LYS A 61 -0.91 15.25 -6.26
C LYS A 61 -0.54 16.28 -7.33
N VAL A 62 -1.51 16.69 -8.14
CA VAL A 62 -1.33 17.69 -9.20
C VAL A 62 -1.53 19.11 -8.65
N ALA A 63 -2.60 19.34 -7.87
CA ALA A 63 -2.88 20.60 -7.17
C ALA A 63 -3.93 20.39 -6.06
N GLY A 64 -4.15 21.40 -5.21
CA GLY A 64 -5.35 21.49 -4.37
C GLY A 64 -5.32 20.75 -3.02
N CYS A 65 -6.49 20.24 -2.61
CA CYS A 65 -6.82 19.79 -1.25
C CYS A 65 -5.87 18.73 -0.66
N HIS A 66 -5.83 18.63 0.67
CA HIS A 66 -5.13 17.53 1.36
C HIS A 66 -5.99 16.28 1.51
N ALA A 67 -7.31 16.35 1.34
CA ALA A 67 -8.17 15.18 1.27
C ALA A 67 -8.07 14.56 -0.12
N MET A 68 -7.34 13.45 -0.23
CA MET A 68 -7.04 12.74 -1.47
C MET A 68 -7.83 11.43 -1.53
N ARG A 69 -8.03 10.92 -2.76
CA ARG A 69 -8.59 9.58 -3.01
C ARG A 69 -7.65 8.81 -3.93
N CYS A 70 -7.46 7.52 -3.68
CA CYS A 70 -6.77 6.63 -4.62
C CYS A 70 -7.71 6.15 -5.73
N SER A 71 -7.15 5.50 -6.76
CA SER A 71 -7.92 4.91 -7.87
C SER A 71 -8.92 3.82 -7.44
N LEU A 72 -8.70 3.20 -6.27
CA LEU A 72 -9.63 2.24 -5.66
C LEU A 72 -10.69 2.92 -4.76
N GLY A 73 -10.71 4.25 -4.67
CA GLY A 73 -11.72 5.01 -3.93
C GLY A 73 -11.42 5.31 -2.46
N HIS A 74 -10.33 4.76 -1.90
CA HIS A 74 -9.96 5.02 -0.50
C HIS A 74 -9.57 6.49 -0.28
N GLY A 75 -10.26 7.15 0.65
CA GLY A 75 -9.96 8.51 1.09
C GLY A 75 -8.85 8.56 2.14
N PHE A 76 -7.93 9.52 2.04
CA PHE A 76 -6.87 9.74 3.02
C PHE A 76 -6.32 11.18 2.97
N CYS A 77 -5.65 11.59 4.04
CA CYS A 77 -4.98 12.89 4.09
C CYS A 77 -3.56 12.83 3.49
N TRP A 78 -3.24 13.74 2.58
CA TRP A 78 -1.93 13.86 1.92
C TRP A 78 -0.79 14.18 2.89
N ASN A 79 -1.08 14.89 3.99
CA ASN A 79 -0.06 15.33 4.94
C ASN A 79 0.30 14.20 5.91
N CYS A 80 -0.67 13.71 6.67
CA CYS A 80 -0.43 12.68 7.69
C CYS A 80 -0.53 11.24 7.18
N LEU A 81 -0.97 11.02 5.93
CA LEU A 81 -1.14 9.69 5.33
C LEU A 81 -2.02 8.75 6.17
N GLN A 82 -3.07 9.30 6.77
CA GLN A 82 -4.09 8.54 7.51
C GLN A 82 -5.43 8.62 6.78
N SER A 83 -6.22 7.54 6.86
CA SER A 83 -7.61 7.52 6.38
C SER A 83 -8.48 8.50 7.17
N ILE A 84 -8.23 8.62 8.47
CA ILE A 84 -8.82 9.64 9.35
C ILE A 84 -7.77 10.74 9.57
N CYS A 85 -8.07 11.95 9.11
CA CYS A 85 -7.13 13.08 9.21
C CYS A 85 -6.88 13.47 10.67
N THR A 86 -5.61 13.44 11.09
CA THR A 86 -5.17 13.87 12.42
C THR A 86 -4.58 15.29 12.44
N CYS A 87 -4.38 15.90 11.27
CA CYS A 87 -3.74 17.22 11.14
C CYS A 87 -4.54 18.32 11.85
N GLY A 88 -5.87 18.23 11.85
CA GLY A 88 -6.76 19.23 12.46
C GLY A 88 -6.73 19.32 13.99
N ARG A 89 -6.17 18.33 14.71
CA ARG A 89 -6.01 18.43 16.17
C ARG A 89 -4.80 19.27 16.60
N ILE A 90 -3.94 19.64 15.66
CA ILE A 90 -2.73 20.45 15.92
C ILE A 90 -2.98 21.93 15.60
N TYR A 91 -4.04 22.26 14.85
CA TYR A 91 -4.42 23.64 14.50
C TYR A 91 -5.52 24.23 15.40
N GLN A 92 -5.54 23.88 16.69
CA GLN A 92 -6.43 24.50 17.69
C GLN A 92 -5.68 25.31 18.77
N TYR A 93 -4.50 25.83 18.46
CA TYR A 93 -3.87 26.88 19.28
C TYR A 93 -3.12 27.86 18.38
N ASN A 94 -3.79 28.98 18.08
CA ASN A 94 -3.33 30.38 18.20
C ASN A 94 -4.39 31.26 17.54
#